data_AF-A0A4S8M976-F1
#
_entry.id   AF-A0A4S8M976-F1
#
_cell.length_a   1.000
_cell.length_b   1.000
_cell.length_c   1.000
_cell.angle_alpha   90.00
_cell.angle_beta   90.00
_cell.angle_gamma   90.00
#
_symmetry.space_group_name_H-M   'P 1'
#
loop_
_entity.id
_entity.type
_entity.pdbx_description
1 polymer ?
#
loop_
_entity_poly.entity_id
_entity_poly.type
_entity_poly.pdbx_seq_one_letter_code
_entity_poly.pdbx_strand_id
1 'polypeptide(L)'
;IDCWSVHHSKEFLTWMKVTHPSIIILFVPGSCTGLFQPLDVGIQQILKLSIKRIAHRDVVEEVLQSLKKQKDKETSTLVKIDVLMPTLRDRSLG
;
A
#
# COMPACT_ATOMS: atom_id res chain seq x y z
N ILE A 1 14.68 -1.72 -11.38
CA ILE A 1 14.76 -1.88 -9.91
C ILE A 1 15.39 -0.63 -9.31
N ASP A 2 15.03 -0.28 -8.09
CA ASP A 2 15.67 0.83 -7.39
C ASP A 2 17.18 0.59 -7.22
N CYS A 3 17.99 1.62 -7.43
CA CYS A 3 19.44 1.58 -7.25
C CYS A 3 19.84 1.64 -5.77
N TRP A 4 19.50 0.60 -5.00
CA TRP A 4 20.01 0.38 -3.65
C TRP A 4 21.32 -0.41 -3.66
N SER A 5 22.13 -0.25 -2.61
CA SER A 5 23.43 -0.93 -2.46
C SER A 5 23.35 -2.45 -2.64
N VAL A 6 22.29 -3.09 -2.13
CA VAL A 6 22.04 -4.54 -2.28
C VAL A 6 21.86 -4.92 -3.75
N HIS A 7 21.07 -4.16 -4.51
CA HIS A 7 20.77 -4.45 -5.91
C HIS A 7 21.96 -4.15 -6.84
N HIS A 8 22.87 -3.28 -6.42
CA HIS A 8 24.09 -2.97 -7.16
C HIS A 8 25.26 -3.90 -6.78
N SER A 9 25.07 -4.82 -5.82
CA SER A 9 26.12 -5.74 -5.40
C SER A 9 26.54 -6.67 -6.54
N LYS A 10 27.84 -6.98 -6.61
CA LYS A 10 28.39 -7.86 -7.65
C LYS A 10 27.81 -9.26 -7.52
N GLU A 11 27.61 -9.70 -6.29
CA GLU A 11 27.03 -10.99 -5.92
C GLU A 11 25.62 -11.13 -6.51
N PHE A 12 24.76 -10.14 -6.28
CA PHE A 12 23.41 -10.12 -6.83
C PHE A 12 23.40 -10.10 -8.37
N LEU A 13 24.19 -9.21 -8.97
CA LEU A 13 24.25 -9.09 -10.43
C LEU A 13 24.78 -10.37 -11.10
N THR A 14 25.77 -11.02 -10.47
CA THR A 14 26.32 -12.30 -10.94
C THR A 14 25.26 -13.39 -10.83
N TRP A 15 24.59 -13.49 -9.69
CA TRP A 15 23.52 -14.46 -9.46
C TRP A 15 22.37 -14.29 -10.45
N MET A 16 21.95 -13.04 -10.73
CA MET A 16 20.92 -12.74 -11.72
C MET A 16 21.33 -13.17 -13.12
N LYS A 17 22.57 -12.88 -13.53
CA LYS A 17 23.07 -13.25 -14.86
C LYS A 17 23.13 -14.77 -15.06
N VAL A 18 23.49 -15.52 -14.01
CA VAL A 18 23.60 -16.98 -14.06
C VAL A 18 22.23 -17.66 -13.98
N THR A 19 21.39 -17.22 -13.04
CA THR A 19 20.12 -17.89 -12.72
C THR A 19 18.96 -17.44 -13.62
N HIS A 20 19.01 -16.19 -14.08
CA HIS A 20 17.93 -15.55 -14.86
C HIS A 20 18.47 -14.83 -16.09
N PRO A 21 19.12 -15.53 -17.05
CA PRO A 21 19.83 -14.90 -18.17
C PRO A 21 18.92 -14.12 -19.14
N SER A 22 17.61 -14.37 -19.13
CA SER A 22 16.63 -13.64 -19.93
C SER A 22 16.19 -12.30 -19.31
N ILE A 23 16.54 -12.03 -18.05
CA ILE A 23 16.15 -10.80 -17.36
C ILE A 23 17.22 -9.73 -17.56
N ILE A 24 16.81 -8.58 -18.11
CA ILE A 24 17.64 -7.39 -18.22
C ILE A 24 17.38 -6.50 -17.00
N ILE A 25 18.44 -6.17 -16.26
CA ILE A 25 18.35 -5.29 -15.09
C ILE A 25 18.53 -3.85 -15.52
N LEU A 26 17.50 -3.03 -15.29
CA LEU A 26 17.54 -1.58 -15.45
C LEU A 26 17.45 -0.93 -14.07
N PHE A 27 18.43 -0.11 -13.73
CA PHE A 27 18.42 0.67 -12.49
C PHE A 27 17.71 2.00 -12.70
N VAL A 28 16.90 2.37 -11.71
CA VAL A 28 16.33 3.72 -11.59
C VAL A 28 16.84 4.35 -10.29
N PRO A 29 16.94 5.68 -10.20
CA PRO A 29 17.28 6.34 -8.95
C PRO A 29 16.37 5.85 -7.81
N GLY A 30 16.94 5.73 -6.61
CA GLY A 30 16.20 5.21 -5.46
C GLY A 30 14.91 5.99 -5.21
N SER A 31 13.83 5.27 -4.93
CA SER A 31 12.49 5.82 -4.72
C SER A 31 11.84 6.43 -5.97
N CYS A 32 12.41 6.22 -7.15
CA CYS A 32 11.80 6.64 -8.41
C CYS A 32 11.17 5.47 -9.19
N THR A 33 11.09 4.27 -8.62
CA THR A 33 10.36 3.12 -9.20
C THR A 33 8.92 3.47 -9.55
N GLY A 34 8.20 4.13 -8.64
CA GLY A 34 6.83 4.59 -8.87
C GLY A 34 6.67 5.61 -10.00
N LEU A 35 7.74 6.24 -10.47
CA LEU A 35 7.74 7.22 -11.56
C LEU A 35 8.21 6.62 -12.89
N PHE A 36 9.13 5.66 -12.84
CA PHE A 36 9.82 5.16 -14.03
C PHE A 36 9.50 3.70 -14.38
N GLN A 37 8.99 2.89 -13.45
CA GLN A 37 8.62 1.52 -13.76
C GLN A 37 7.24 1.50 -14.43
N PRO A 38 7.11 1.00 -15.68
CA PRO A 38 5.83 1.01 -16.39
C PRO A 38 4.70 0.28 -15.66
N LEU A 39 5.04 -0.81 -14.96
CA LEU A 39 4.09 -1.56 -14.13
C LEU A 39 3.55 -0.70 -12.98
N ASP A 40 4.41 0.08 -12.34
CA ASP A 40 4.04 0.92 -11.20
C ASP A 40 3.17 2.08 -11.64
N VAL A 41 3.57 2.79 -12.70
CA VAL A 41 2.85 3.94 -13.26
C VAL A 41 1.51 3.53 -13.86
N GLY A 42 1.49 2.43 -14.62
CA GLY A 42 0.30 2.00 -15.35
C GLY A 42 -0.71 1.26 -14.48
N ILE A 43 -0.31 0.13 -13.91
CA ILE A 43 -1.24 -0.81 -13.27
C ILE A 43 -1.29 -0.58 -11.76
N GLN A 44 -0.14 -0.54 -11.10
CA GLN A 44 -0.14 -0.48 -9.64
C GLN A 44 -0.63 0.86 -9.12
N GLN A 45 -0.37 1.99 -9.80
CA GLN A 45 -0.81 3.31 -9.34
C GLN A 45 -2.35 3.37 -9.27
N ILE A 46 -3.03 2.88 -10.30
CA ILE A 46 -4.49 2.84 -10.35
C ILE A 46 -5.03 1.90 -9.27
N LEU A 47 -4.47 0.70 -9.14
CA LEU A 47 -4.88 -0.28 -8.14
C LEU A 47 -4.68 0.26 -6.71
N LYS A 48 -3.49 0.78 -6.40
CA LYS A 48 -3.17 1.37 -5.09
C LYS A 48 -4.09 2.55 -4.77
N LEU A 49 -4.43 3.38 -5.76
CA LEU A 49 -5.38 4.48 -5.57
C LEU A 49 -6.78 3.98 -5.27
N SER A 50 -7.26 2.95 -5.97
CA SER A 50 -8.57 2.33 -5.71
C SER A 50 -8.63 1.74 -4.32
N ILE A 51 -7.62 0.97 -3.91
CA ILE A 51 -7.51 0.41 -2.55
C ILE A 51 -7.52 1.53 -1.50
N LYS A 52 -6.72 2.59 -1.71
CA LYS A 52 -6.69 3.75 -0.80
C LYS A 52 -8.07 4.41 -0.64
N ARG A 53 -8.82 4.55 -1.73
CA ARG A 53 -10.17 5.13 -1.71
C ARG A 53 -11.17 4.23 -0.99
N ILE A 54 -11.10 2.92 -1.20
CA ILE A 54 -11.97 1.94 -0.53
C ILE A 54 -11.70 1.94 0.97
N ALA A 55 -10.42 1.83 1.38
CA ALA A 55 -10.03 1.88 2.79
C ALA A 55 -10.43 3.21 3.45
N HIS A 56 -10.27 4.33 2.75
CA HIS A 56 -10.71 5.63 3.27
C HIS A 56 -12.24 5.67 3.47
N ARG A 57 -13.01 5.15 2.50
CA ARG A 57 -14.48 5.10 2.60
C ARG A 57 -14.94 4.24 3.77
N ASP A 58 -14.29 3.10 4.02
CA ASP A 58 -14.59 2.22 5.15
C ASP A 58 -14.44 2.96 6.50
N VAL A 59 -13.31 3.65 6.69
CA VAL A 59 -13.06 4.45 7.90
C VAL A 59 -14.07 5.59 8.05
N VAL A 60 -14.42 6.28 6.95
CA VAL A 60 -15.44 7.33 6.97
C VAL A 60 -16.80 6.79 7.40
N GLU A 61 -17.20 5.62 6.90
CA GLU A 61 -18.49 5.00 7.23
C GLU A 61 -18.55 4.62 8.72
N GLU A 62 -17.48 4.07 9.27
CA GLU A 62 -17.38 3.77 10.71
C GLU A 62 -17.54 5.03 11.58
N VAL A 63 -16.86 6.12 11.20
CA VAL A 63 -16.94 7.40 11.91
C VAL A 63 -18.35 7.98 11.80
N LEU A 64 -18.98 7.95 10.62
CA LEU A 64 -20.35 8.43 10.44
C LEU A 64 -21.36 7.63 11.26
N GLN A 65 -21.23 6.31 11.35
CA GLN A 65 -22.08 5.47 12.19
C GLN A 65 -21.90 5.79 13.67
N SER A 66 -20.67 6.05 14.10
CA SER A 66 -20.36 6.44 15.48
C SER A 66 -20.98 7.79 15.83
N LEU A 67 -20.91 8.77 14.93
CA LEU A 67 -21.53 10.09 15.09
C LEU A 67 -23.06 10.03 15.13
N LYS A 68 -23.70 9.21 14.27
CA LYS A 68 -25.16 9.01 14.30
C LYS A 68 -25.62 8.44 15.65
N LYS A 69 -24.94 7.40 16.16
CA LYS A 69 -25.25 6.80 17.47
C LYS A 69 -25.09 7.78 18.64
N GLN A 70 -24.20 8.75 18.52
CA GLN A 70 -24.02 9.81 19.52
C GLN A 70 -25.10 10.88 19.46
N LYS A 71 -25.65 11.18 18.28
CA LYS A 71 -26.80 12.10 18.18
C LYS A 71 -28.03 11.55 18.93
N ASP A 72 -28.18 10.23 18.96
CA ASP A 72 -29.31 9.55 19.60
C ASP A 72 -29.13 9.33 21.11
N LYS A 73 -27.91 9.53 21.65
CA LYS A 73 -27.59 9.41 23.08
C LYS A 73 -27.05 10.73 23.58
N GLU A 74 -27.72 11.35 24.54
CA GLU A 74 -27.38 12.66 25.13
C GLU A 74 -25.97 12.76 25.78
N THR A 75 -25.18 11.68 25.72
CA THR A 75 -23.84 11.58 26.31
C THR A 75 -22.76 11.69 25.23
N SER A 76 -21.99 12.78 25.27
CA SER A 76 -20.80 12.99 24.44
C SER A 76 -19.76 11.89 24.69
N THR A 77 -19.70 10.89 23.80
CA THR A 77 -18.67 9.85 23.85
C THR A 77 -17.52 10.21 22.91
N LEU A 78 -16.29 9.78 23.21
CA LEU A 78 -15.17 9.94 22.26
C LEU A 78 -15.38 9.00 21.06
N VAL A 79 -15.31 9.54 19.85
CA VAL A 79 -15.27 8.71 18.63
C VAL A 79 -13.92 8.01 18.57
N LYS A 80 -13.92 6.67 18.54
CA LYS A 80 -12.72 5.85 18.40
C LYS A 80 -12.88 4.96 17.17
N ILE A 81 -11.84 4.92 16.35
CA ILE A 81 -11.72 4.00 15.22
C ILE A 81 -11.20 2.67 15.76
N ASP A 82 -11.80 1.57 15.34
CA ASP A 82 -11.31 0.23 15.65
C ASP A 82 -10.05 -0.08 14.84
N VAL A 83 -8.93 -0.13 15.57
CA VAL A 83 -7.59 -0.43 15.04
C VAL A 83 -7.09 -1.80 15.49
N LEU A 84 -7.97 -2.66 16.02
CA LEU A 84 -7.59 -4.00 16.42
C LEU A 84 -7.19 -4.83 15.20
N MET A 85 -6.11 -5.61 15.34
CA MET A 85 -5.57 -6.42 14.25
C MET A 85 -6.58 -7.40 13.62
N PRO A 86 -7.48 -8.07 14.37
CA PRO A 86 -8.54 -8.88 13.75
C PRO A 86 -9.45 -8.05 12.84
N THR A 87 -9.93 -6.90 13.32
CA THR A 87 -10.79 -5.99 12.55
C THR A 87 -10.09 -5.46 11.31
N LEU A 88 -8.83 -5.02 11.44
CA LEU A 88 -8.04 -4.52 10.31
C LEU A 88 -7.74 -5.62 9.28
N ARG A 89 -7.53 -6.87 9.72
CA ARG A 89 -7.35 -8.03 8.83
C ARG A 89 -8.60 -8.24 7.99
N ASP A 90 -9.77 -8.32 8.60
CA ASP A 90 -11.01 -8.61 7.89
C ASP A 90 -11.37 -7.48 6.92
N ARG A 91 -11.11 -6.22 7.29
CA ARG A 91 -11.26 -5.05 6.39
C ARG A 91 -10.29 -5.05 5.20
N SER A 92 -9.16 -5.73 5.32
CA SER A 92 -8.16 -5.83 4.25
C SER A 92 -8.48 -6.90 3.21
N LEU A 93 -9.46 -7.78 3.49
CA LEU A 93 -9.87 -8.88 2.61
C LEU A 93 -11.13 -8.56 1.79
N GLY A 94 -11.61 -7.31 1.84
CA GLY A 94 -12.79 -6.83 1.11
C GLY A 94 -12.63 -6.80 -0.41
#